data_AF-A0A521UUT2-F1
#
_entry.id   AF-A0A521UUT2-F1
#
_cell.length_a   1.000
_cell.length_b   1.000
_cell.length_c   1.000
_cell.angle_alpha   90.00
_cell.angle_beta   90.00
_cell.angle_gamma   90.00
#
_symmetry.space_group_name_H-M   'P 1'
#
loop_
_entity.id
_entity.type
_entity.pdbx_description
1 polymer ?
#
loop_
_entity_poly.entity_id
_entity_poly.type
_entity_poly.pdbx_seq_one_letter_code
_entity_poly.pdbx_strand_id
1 'polypeptide(L)'
;MDLNPPSVDFAPPLHVIALATCAPGGEAGSAPEAAWLRAQRDALEAGGAHLEHWIAHWRKAPPPQDARLRALADAWHLSSAEVIAVALGCAAETDAMIGRVLAWLQAPVGGARPTLGLLATLAARFGEPAALAALAGGAARESGLIQFNAEPRALPEASLAVPLPIVFALADPASRLAPQRVHIGLAAPLALPPSLREAARSRARALSSAAG
;
A
#
# COMPACT_ATOMS: atom_id res chain seq x y z
N MET A 1 7.42 -29.81 -33.45
CA MET A 1 6.53 -28.65 -33.29
C MET A 1 6.71 -28.19 -31.85
N ASP A 2 7.80 -27.48 -31.60
CA ASP A 2 8.20 -27.05 -30.26
C ASP A 2 7.41 -25.80 -29.89
N LEU A 3 6.40 -25.99 -29.05
CA LEU A 3 5.69 -24.89 -28.39
C LEU A 3 6.49 -24.52 -27.15
N ASN A 4 7.60 -23.82 -27.34
CA ASN A 4 8.21 -23.07 -26.24
C ASN A 4 7.29 -21.85 -25.99
N PRO A 5 6.66 -21.69 -24.81
CA PRO A 5 5.93 -20.47 -24.52
C PRO A 5 6.93 -19.29 -24.59
N PRO A 6 6.52 -18.10 -25.05
CA PRO A 6 7.41 -16.95 -25.01
C PRO A 6 7.82 -16.73 -23.56
N SER A 7 9.12 -16.81 -23.28
CA SER A 7 9.70 -16.35 -22.03
C SER A 7 9.47 -14.85 -22.00
N VAL A 8 8.34 -14.43 -21.44
CA VAL A 8 8.07 -13.02 -21.26
C VAL A 8 8.90 -12.61 -20.05
N ASP A 9 10.05 -11.99 -20.31
CA ASP A 9 10.89 -11.35 -19.31
C ASP A 9 10.10 -10.18 -18.72
N PHE A 10 9.17 -10.49 -17.82
CA PHE A 10 8.45 -9.48 -17.07
C PHE A 10 9.37 -8.92 -16.00
N ALA A 11 9.51 -7.60 -15.98
CA ALA A 11 10.12 -6.91 -14.87
C ALA A 11 9.41 -7.33 -13.55
N PRO A 12 10.14 -7.56 -12.47
CA PRO A 12 9.54 -7.95 -11.20
C PRO A 12 8.67 -6.84 -10.61
N PRO A 13 7.65 -7.18 -9.81
CA PRO A 13 6.78 -6.20 -9.18
C PRO A 13 7.53 -5.42 -8.09
N LEU A 14 7.06 -4.21 -7.79
CA LEU A 14 7.75 -3.24 -6.94
C LEU A 14 8.03 -3.76 -5.53
N HIS A 15 7.11 -4.53 -4.95
CA HIS A 15 7.30 -5.10 -3.62
C HIS A 15 8.49 -6.09 -3.58
N VAL A 16 8.71 -6.86 -4.66
CA VAL A 16 9.88 -7.74 -4.79
C VAL A 16 11.15 -6.92 -4.95
N ILE A 17 11.13 -5.91 -5.83
CA ILE A 17 12.26 -4.98 -6.02
C ILE A 17 12.68 -4.36 -4.68
N ALA A 18 11.71 -3.85 -3.92
CA ALA A 18 11.96 -3.23 -2.62
C ALA A 18 12.57 -4.23 -1.63
N LEU A 19 11.98 -5.41 -1.47
CA LEU A 19 12.46 -6.41 -0.52
C LEU A 19 13.83 -6.98 -0.88
N ALA A 20 14.13 -7.17 -2.16
CA ALA A 20 15.44 -7.68 -2.59
C ALA A 20 16.61 -6.81 -2.08
N THR A 21 16.39 -5.50 -1.89
CA THR A 21 17.40 -4.61 -1.29
C THR A 21 17.72 -4.92 0.18
N CYS A 22 16.87 -5.70 0.86
CA CYS A 22 17.07 -6.16 2.23
C CYS A 22 17.84 -7.49 2.32
N ALA A 23 18.26 -8.08 1.20
CA ALA A 23 18.98 -9.34 1.23
C ALA A 23 20.25 -9.20 2.09
N PRO A 24 20.40 -10.01 3.16
CA PRO A 24 21.54 -9.89 4.05
C PRO A 24 22.83 -10.31 3.32
N GLY A 25 23.93 -9.64 3.65
CA GLY A 25 25.27 -10.07 3.24
C GLY A 25 25.76 -11.27 4.09
N GLY A 26 26.57 -12.14 3.47
CA GLY A 26 27.23 -13.26 4.17
C GLY A 26 26.33 -14.44 4.56
N GLU A 27 26.85 -15.32 5.41
CA GLU A 27 26.17 -16.51 5.97
C GLU A 27 25.08 -16.14 7.00
N ALA A 28 24.37 -15.03 6.80
CA ALA A 28 23.21 -14.67 7.60
C ALA A 28 22.11 -15.72 7.39
N GLY A 29 22.17 -16.74 8.25
CA GLY A 29 21.15 -17.73 8.56
C GLY A 29 20.64 -18.60 7.41
N SER A 30 20.49 -19.89 7.69
CA SER A 30 19.69 -20.84 6.90
C SER A 30 18.18 -20.52 6.92
N ALA A 31 17.77 -19.32 7.35
CA ALA A 31 16.37 -18.93 7.41
C ALA A 31 15.78 -18.89 5.98
N PRO A 32 14.61 -19.51 5.75
CA PRO A 32 13.93 -19.49 4.45
C PRO A 32 13.71 -18.07 3.90
N GLU A 33 13.44 -17.11 4.78
CA GLU A 33 13.25 -15.70 4.45
C GLU A 33 14.51 -15.06 3.88
N ALA A 34 15.67 -15.32 4.50
CA ALA A 34 16.96 -14.83 4.02
C ALA A 34 17.34 -15.47 2.67
N ALA A 35 17.05 -16.76 2.49
CA ALA A 35 17.27 -17.45 1.23
C ALA A 35 16.38 -16.90 0.11
N TRP A 36 15.11 -16.64 0.41
CA TRP A 36 14.18 -16.03 -0.54
C TRP A 36 14.65 -14.63 -0.96
N LEU A 37 15.06 -13.78 -0.01
CA LEU A 37 15.57 -12.43 -0.30
C LEU A 37 16.81 -12.45 -1.20
N ARG A 38 17.76 -13.36 -0.94
CA ARG A 38 18.94 -13.54 -1.79
C ARG A 38 18.56 -13.96 -3.21
N ALA A 39 17.66 -14.92 -3.36
CA ALA A 39 17.19 -15.35 -4.67
C ALA A 39 16.54 -14.20 -5.46
N GLN A 40 15.76 -13.32 -4.81
CA GLN A 40 15.18 -12.15 -5.49
C GLN A 40 16.25 -11.13 -5.90
N ARG A 41 17.24 -10.85 -5.04
CA ARG A 41 18.35 -9.96 -5.37
C ARG A 41 19.16 -10.50 -6.55
N ASP A 42 19.54 -11.77 -6.50
CA ASP A 42 20.38 -12.38 -7.52
C ASP A 42 19.65 -12.40 -8.89
N ALA A 43 18.32 -12.61 -8.89
CA ALA A 43 17.50 -12.49 -10.09
C ALA A 43 17.43 -11.05 -10.65
N LEU A 44 17.40 -10.03 -9.79
CA LEU A 44 17.44 -8.62 -10.21
C LEU A 44 18.79 -8.21 -10.78
N GLU A 45 19.88 -8.66 -10.14
CA GLU A 45 21.25 -8.36 -10.56
C GLU A 45 21.58 -9.00 -11.91
N ALA A 46 21.07 -10.21 -12.17
CA ALA A 46 21.16 -10.84 -13.50
C ALA A 46 20.50 -10.00 -14.61
N GLY A 47 19.52 -9.15 -14.25
CA GLY A 47 18.88 -8.19 -15.17
C GLY A 47 19.68 -6.91 -15.43
N GLY A 48 20.83 -6.70 -14.76
CA GLY A 48 21.80 -5.67 -15.13
C GLY A 48 21.49 -4.22 -14.73
N ALA A 49 20.45 -3.96 -13.93
CA ALA A 49 20.12 -2.60 -13.49
C ALA A 49 20.56 -2.32 -12.04
N HIS A 50 21.19 -1.16 -11.83
CA HIS A 50 21.58 -0.67 -10.50
C HIS A 50 20.36 -0.34 -9.63
N LEU A 51 20.44 -0.70 -8.35
CA LEU A 51 19.30 -0.67 -7.42
C LEU A 51 18.61 0.69 -7.31
N GLU A 52 19.41 1.76 -7.32
CA GLU A 52 18.97 3.15 -7.21
C GLU A 52 18.09 3.62 -8.38
N HIS A 53 18.17 2.97 -9.55
CA HIS A 53 17.42 3.35 -10.75
C HIS A 53 16.13 2.56 -10.94
N TRP A 54 15.89 1.50 -10.16
CA TRP A 54 14.73 0.62 -10.37
C TRP A 54 13.39 1.31 -10.21
N ILE A 55 13.25 2.25 -9.27
CA ILE A 55 11.97 2.93 -9.09
C ILE A 55 11.64 3.83 -10.28
N ALA A 56 12.66 4.47 -10.87
CA ALA A 56 12.50 5.26 -12.08
C ALA A 56 12.17 4.35 -13.27
N HIS A 57 12.79 3.17 -13.36
CA HIS A 57 12.50 2.18 -14.39
C HIS A 57 11.06 1.64 -14.26
N TRP A 58 10.66 1.24 -13.06
CA TRP A 58 9.31 0.79 -12.74
C TRP A 58 8.27 1.88 -13.04
N ARG A 59 8.56 3.15 -12.73
CA ARG A 59 7.67 4.26 -13.08
C ARG A 59 7.52 4.41 -14.59
N LYS A 60 8.54 4.13 -15.40
CA LYS A 60 8.43 4.22 -16.87
C LYS A 60 7.71 3.01 -17.47
N ALA A 61 8.00 1.81 -16.98
CA ALA A 61 7.49 0.56 -17.51
C ALA A 61 7.18 -0.42 -16.35
N PRO A 62 6.05 -0.23 -15.64
CA PRO A 62 5.66 -1.16 -14.59
C PRO A 62 5.25 -2.50 -15.22
N PRO A 63 5.48 -3.64 -14.55
CA PRO A 63 4.90 -4.89 -15.01
C PRO A 63 3.36 -4.83 -14.97
N PRO A 64 2.67 -5.71 -15.73
CA PRO A 64 1.21 -5.70 -15.80
C PRO A 64 0.51 -5.76 -14.43
N GLN A 65 1.12 -6.46 -13.46
CA GLN A 65 0.61 -6.61 -12.10
C GLN A 65 0.57 -5.27 -11.34
N ASP A 66 1.51 -4.36 -11.66
CA ASP A 66 1.66 -3.07 -10.99
C ASP A 66 1.05 -1.91 -11.79
N ALA A 67 0.51 -2.15 -12.98
CA ALA A 67 -0.01 -1.11 -13.86
C ALA A 67 -1.08 -0.23 -13.17
N ARG A 68 -1.92 -0.82 -12.31
CA ARG A 68 -2.93 -0.09 -11.53
C ARG A 68 -2.32 0.72 -10.41
N LEU A 69 -1.35 0.16 -9.70
CA LEU A 69 -0.63 0.87 -8.66
C LEU A 69 0.08 2.08 -9.25
N ARG A 70 0.71 1.94 -10.43
CA ARG A 70 1.31 3.05 -11.16
C ARG A 70 0.26 4.10 -11.55
N ALA A 71 -0.88 3.71 -12.10
CA ALA A 71 -1.94 4.64 -12.46
C ALA A 71 -2.47 5.41 -11.23
N LEU A 72 -2.64 4.73 -10.09
CA LEU A 72 -3.01 5.36 -8.82
C LEU A 72 -1.93 6.33 -8.34
N ALA A 73 -0.66 5.93 -8.43
CA ALA A 73 0.47 6.77 -8.05
C ALA A 73 0.53 8.08 -8.85
N ASP A 74 0.27 8.01 -10.15
CA ASP A 74 0.22 9.19 -11.02
C ASP A 74 -0.99 10.08 -10.68
N ALA A 75 -2.17 9.48 -10.52
CA ALA A 75 -3.40 10.21 -10.25
C ALA A 75 -3.37 10.96 -8.91
N TRP A 76 -2.74 10.37 -7.89
CA TRP A 76 -2.69 10.92 -6.53
C TRP A 76 -1.34 11.52 -6.18
N HIS A 77 -0.45 11.65 -7.17
CA HIS A 77 0.90 12.21 -7.02
C HIS A 77 1.70 11.57 -5.88
N LEU A 78 1.61 10.25 -5.75
CA LEU A 78 2.23 9.52 -4.63
C LEU A 78 3.77 9.58 -4.70
N SER A 79 4.39 9.81 -3.53
CA SER A 79 5.84 9.75 -3.36
C SER A 79 6.37 8.32 -3.56
N SER A 80 7.69 8.17 -3.74
CA SER A 80 8.28 6.83 -3.86
C SER A 80 8.05 6.00 -2.59
N ALA A 81 8.18 6.61 -1.42
CA ALA A 81 7.86 5.98 -0.14
C ALA A 81 6.40 5.50 -0.08
N GLU A 82 5.45 6.34 -0.51
CA GLU A 82 4.02 5.99 -0.50
C GLU A 82 3.71 4.84 -1.47
N VAL A 83 4.28 4.85 -2.67
CA VAL A 83 4.08 3.76 -3.64
C VAL A 83 4.67 2.45 -3.12
N ILE A 84 5.87 2.47 -2.54
CA ILE A 84 6.48 1.29 -1.91
C ILE A 84 5.62 0.79 -0.74
N ALA A 85 5.09 1.70 0.08
CA ALA A 85 4.22 1.37 1.20
C ALA A 85 2.94 0.66 0.75
N VAL A 86 2.29 1.17 -0.30
CA VAL A 86 1.09 0.54 -0.85
C VAL A 86 1.42 -0.80 -1.48
N ALA A 87 2.51 -0.91 -2.26
CA ALA A 87 2.94 -2.16 -2.86
C ALA A 87 3.16 -3.26 -1.81
N LEU A 88 3.93 -2.95 -0.75
CA LEU A 88 4.22 -3.90 0.32
C LEU A 88 2.99 -4.19 1.19
N GLY A 89 2.19 -3.18 1.49
CA GLY A 89 0.94 -3.36 2.23
C GLY A 89 -0.04 -4.26 1.49
N CYS A 90 -0.14 -4.16 0.17
CA CYS A 90 -0.95 -5.08 -0.62
C CYS A 90 -0.36 -6.49 -0.65
N ALA A 91 0.94 -6.62 -0.92
CA ALA A 91 1.62 -7.91 -1.00
C ALA A 91 1.57 -8.68 0.33
N ALA A 92 1.64 -7.98 1.46
CA ALA A 92 1.50 -8.57 2.79
C ALA A 92 0.15 -9.25 3.04
N GLU A 93 -0.91 -8.79 2.37
CA GLU A 93 -2.27 -9.32 2.51
C GLU A 93 -2.56 -10.45 1.50
N THR A 94 -1.76 -10.56 0.42
CA THR A 94 -1.99 -11.51 -0.67
C THR A 94 -0.94 -12.62 -0.78
N ASP A 95 0.25 -12.45 -0.20
CA ASP A 95 1.36 -13.40 -0.30
C ASP A 95 1.90 -13.77 1.09
N ALA A 96 1.77 -15.06 1.44
CA ALA A 96 2.20 -15.59 2.73
C ALA A 96 3.72 -15.54 2.94
N MET A 97 4.52 -15.72 1.87
CA MET A 97 5.98 -15.62 1.96
C MET A 97 6.40 -14.17 2.23
N ILE A 98 5.75 -13.20 1.59
CA ILE A 98 5.99 -11.77 1.83
C ILE A 98 5.68 -11.42 3.29
N GLY A 99 4.54 -11.85 3.82
CA GLY A 99 4.20 -11.66 5.23
C GLY A 99 5.25 -12.23 6.18
N ARG A 100 5.81 -13.42 5.88
CA ARG A 100 6.90 -14.03 6.66
C ARG A 100 8.20 -13.23 6.58
N VAL A 101 8.59 -12.79 5.38
CA VAL A 101 9.78 -11.96 5.17
C VAL A 101 9.67 -10.65 5.95
N LEU A 102 8.51 -9.99 5.90
CA LEU A 102 8.27 -8.76 6.67
C LEU A 102 8.36 -9.01 8.16
N ALA A 103 7.79 -10.10 8.69
CA ALA A 103 7.90 -10.43 10.11
C ALA A 103 9.36 -10.68 10.53
N TRP A 104 10.13 -11.35 9.67
CA TRP A 104 11.54 -11.66 9.92
C TRP A 104 12.43 -10.41 9.88
N LEU A 105 12.26 -9.53 8.88
CA LEU A 105 13.02 -8.28 8.74
C LEU A 105 12.79 -7.30 9.91
N GLN A 106 11.67 -7.45 10.62
CA GLN A 106 11.23 -6.53 11.66
C GLN A 106 11.34 -7.13 13.07
N ALA A 107 11.98 -8.29 13.22
CA ALA A 107 12.22 -8.88 14.53
C ALA A 107 13.08 -7.93 15.40
N PRO A 108 12.74 -7.72 16.70
CA PRO A 108 11.74 -8.46 17.48
C PRO A 108 10.33 -7.85 17.48
N VAL A 109 10.08 -6.71 16.83
CA VAL A 109 8.73 -6.09 16.77
C VAL A 109 7.72 -7.08 16.19
N GLY A 110 8.12 -7.76 15.11
CA GLY A 110 7.36 -8.84 14.48
C GLY A 110 6.08 -8.39 13.77
N GLY A 111 5.51 -9.27 12.94
CA GLY A 111 4.23 -9.06 12.26
C GLY A 111 4.33 -9.05 10.73
N ALA A 112 3.25 -9.47 10.07
CA ALA A 112 3.21 -9.63 8.61
C ALA A 112 3.05 -8.30 7.86
N ARG A 113 2.74 -7.20 8.55
CA ARG A 113 2.58 -5.87 7.95
C ARG A 113 3.87 -5.06 8.03
N PRO A 114 4.16 -4.21 7.04
CA PRO A 114 5.31 -3.33 7.09
C PRO A 114 5.12 -2.24 8.17
N THR A 115 6.15 -2.02 8.97
CA THR A 115 6.27 -0.87 9.88
C THR A 115 6.76 0.35 9.12
N LEU A 116 6.44 1.54 9.63
CA LEU A 116 6.90 2.79 9.01
C LEU A 116 8.42 2.92 9.03
N GLY A 117 9.10 2.38 10.03
CA GLY A 117 10.57 2.37 10.11
C GLY A 117 11.22 1.52 9.02
N LEU A 118 10.66 0.33 8.73
CA LEU A 118 11.11 -0.49 7.61
C LEU A 118 10.89 0.23 6.27
N LEU A 119 9.69 0.82 6.09
CA LEU A 119 9.37 1.55 4.86
C LEU A 119 10.27 2.77 4.66
N ALA A 120 10.58 3.52 5.71
CA ALA A 120 11.50 4.64 5.64
C ALA A 120 12.93 4.18 5.26
N THR A 121 13.37 3.05 5.82
CA THR A 121 14.67 2.44 5.46
C THR A 121 14.71 2.04 3.99
N LEU A 122 13.63 1.44 3.48
CA LEU A 122 13.51 1.07 2.07
C LEU A 122 13.49 2.31 1.17
N ALA A 123 12.66 3.30 1.48
CA ALA A 123 12.54 4.52 0.71
C ALA A 123 13.87 5.30 0.63
N ALA A 124 14.67 5.31 1.70
CA ALA A 124 16.00 5.90 1.70
C ALA A 124 16.94 5.24 0.67
N ARG A 125 16.83 3.92 0.45
CA ARG A 125 17.60 3.19 -0.58
C ARG A 125 17.20 3.58 -2.01
N PHE A 126 16.00 4.14 -2.18
CA PHE A 126 15.51 4.67 -3.45
C PHE A 126 15.55 6.20 -3.52
N GLY A 127 16.37 6.85 -2.68
CA GLY A 127 16.64 8.28 -2.75
C GLY A 127 15.66 9.18 -1.98
N GLU A 128 14.81 8.63 -1.10
CA GLU A 128 13.86 9.40 -0.28
C GLU A 128 14.18 9.26 1.23
N PRO A 129 15.22 9.95 1.76
CA PRO A 129 15.70 9.75 3.13
C PRO A 129 14.75 10.27 4.24
N ALA A 130 13.81 11.17 3.92
CA ALA A 130 12.86 11.77 4.87
C ALA A 130 11.46 11.14 4.82
N ALA A 131 11.37 9.87 4.42
CA ALA A 131 10.12 9.18 4.10
C ALA A 131 9.11 9.07 5.26
N LEU A 132 9.53 9.12 6.53
CA LEU A 132 8.58 9.05 7.67
C LEU A 132 7.56 10.19 7.64
N ALA A 133 7.98 11.40 7.29
CA ALA A 133 7.08 12.55 7.21
C ALA A 133 6.09 12.41 6.04
N ALA A 134 6.57 11.94 4.88
CA ALA A 134 5.74 11.65 3.72
C ALA A 134 4.70 10.55 4.03
N LEU A 135 5.09 9.49 4.73
CA LEU A 135 4.16 8.42 5.11
C LEU A 135 3.14 8.91 6.15
N ALA A 136 3.55 9.76 7.09
CA ALA A 136 2.69 10.23 8.19
C ALA A 136 1.66 11.30 7.79
N GLY A 137 1.92 12.07 6.74
CA GLY A 137 1.07 13.19 6.33
C GLY A 137 0.92 13.39 4.82
N GLY A 138 1.39 12.45 4.00
CA GLY A 138 1.30 12.53 2.55
C GLY A 138 -0.09 12.15 2.00
N ALA A 139 -0.22 12.25 0.67
CA ALA A 139 -1.45 12.04 -0.06
C ALA A 139 -2.09 10.66 0.20
N ALA A 140 -1.27 9.61 0.37
CA ALA A 140 -1.76 8.27 0.70
C ALA A 140 -2.40 8.22 2.09
N ARG A 141 -1.87 8.97 3.07
CA ARG A 141 -2.39 8.99 4.44
C ARG A 141 -3.63 9.87 4.57
N GLU A 142 -3.65 10.99 3.84
CA GLU A 142 -4.79 11.91 3.79
C GLU A 142 -6.01 11.29 3.10
N SER A 143 -5.79 10.54 2.01
CA SER A 143 -6.85 9.86 1.27
C SER A 143 -7.33 8.56 1.93
N GLY A 144 -6.63 8.09 2.98
CA GLY A 144 -6.93 6.82 3.65
C GLY A 144 -6.48 5.58 2.86
N LEU A 145 -5.65 5.75 1.81
CA LEU A 145 -5.01 4.66 1.08
C LEU A 145 -4.14 3.79 1.99
N ILE A 146 -3.46 4.46 2.93
CA ILE A 146 -2.68 3.82 3.98
C ILE A 146 -3.25 4.21 5.34
N GLN A 147 -3.27 3.24 6.26
CA GLN A 147 -3.78 3.39 7.61
C GLN A 147 -2.75 2.85 8.60
N PHE A 148 -2.65 3.48 9.77
CA PHE A 148 -1.78 2.99 10.84
C PHE A 148 -2.61 2.24 11.86
N ASN A 149 -2.06 1.14 12.37
CA ASN A 149 -2.68 0.46 13.50
C ASN A 149 -2.68 1.39 14.72
N ALA A 150 -3.82 1.48 15.42
CA ALA A 150 -4.08 2.46 16.48
C ALA A 150 -3.39 2.14 17.82
N GLU A 151 -2.48 1.17 17.86
CA GLU A 151 -1.70 0.87 19.07
C GLU A 151 -0.76 2.03 19.40
N PRO A 152 -0.57 2.36 20.70
CA PRO A 152 0.28 3.47 21.15
C PRO A 152 1.76 3.11 21.03
N ARG A 153 2.24 2.90 19.80
CA ARG A 153 3.65 2.67 19.47
C ARG A 153 4.30 3.96 18.98
N ALA A 154 5.62 4.04 19.09
CA ALA A 154 6.36 5.08 18.41
C ALA A 154 6.10 4.99 16.89
N LEU A 155 6.04 6.12 16.20
CA LEU A 155 5.69 6.16 14.78
C LEU A 155 6.51 5.17 13.92
N PRO A 156 7.84 5.01 14.08
CA PRO A 156 8.61 4.02 13.32
C PRO A 156 8.18 2.55 13.54
N GLU A 157 7.59 2.22 14.69
CA GLU A 157 7.10 0.87 15.01
C GLU A 157 5.64 0.66 14.64
N ALA A 158 4.91 1.71 14.25
CA ALA A 158 3.52 1.59 13.83
C ALA A 158 3.43 0.76 12.54
N SER A 159 2.58 -0.27 12.54
CA SER A 159 2.29 -1.06 11.34
C SER A 159 1.34 -0.31 10.41
N LEU A 160 1.64 -0.36 9.12
CA LEU A 160 0.82 0.17 8.05
C LEU A 160 -0.08 -0.92 7.45
N ALA A 161 -1.32 -0.57 7.12
CA ALA A 161 -2.26 -1.41 6.38
C ALA A 161 -2.83 -0.65 5.17
N VAL A 162 -3.13 -1.39 4.11
CA VAL A 162 -3.93 -0.92 2.98
C VAL A 162 -5.34 -1.53 3.13
N PRO A 163 -6.43 -0.77 2.98
CA PRO A 163 -7.77 -1.34 3.08
C PRO A 163 -7.96 -2.50 2.09
N LEU A 164 -8.50 -3.63 2.56
CA LEU A 164 -8.70 -4.83 1.71
C LEU A 164 -9.43 -4.55 0.38
N PRO A 165 -10.48 -3.71 0.31
CA PRO A 165 -11.09 -3.36 -0.98
C PRO A 165 -10.10 -2.80 -1.99
N ILE A 166 -9.11 -2.02 -1.54
CA ILE A 166 -8.05 -1.47 -2.39
C ILE A 166 -7.05 -2.57 -2.78
N VAL A 167 -6.63 -3.40 -1.82
CA VAL A 167 -5.73 -4.55 -2.09
C VAL A 167 -6.26 -5.38 -3.25
N PHE A 168 -7.55 -5.77 -3.20
CA PHE A 168 -8.16 -6.58 -4.24
C PHE A 168 -8.41 -5.82 -5.54
N ALA A 169 -8.78 -4.54 -5.48
CA ALA A 169 -8.94 -3.71 -6.67
C ALA A 169 -7.63 -3.50 -7.44
N LEU A 170 -6.50 -3.43 -6.73
CA LEU A 170 -5.17 -3.34 -7.35
C LEU A 170 -4.76 -4.68 -7.97
N ALA A 171 -5.04 -5.80 -7.29
CA ALA A 171 -4.71 -7.14 -7.76
C ALA A 171 -5.49 -7.55 -9.03
N ASP A 172 -6.82 -7.36 -9.05
CA ASP A 172 -7.67 -7.78 -10.17
C ASP A 172 -8.87 -6.83 -10.33
N PRO A 173 -9.10 -6.24 -11.52
CA PRO A 173 -10.19 -5.28 -11.74
C PRO A 173 -11.57 -5.95 -11.74
N ALA A 174 -11.63 -7.26 -11.92
CA ALA A 174 -12.84 -8.05 -11.77
C ALA A 174 -13.10 -8.44 -10.31
N SER A 175 -12.09 -8.30 -9.43
CA SER A 175 -12.23 -8.60 -8.01
C SER A 175 -13.10 -7.57 -7.32
N ARG A 176 -14.38 -7.89 -7.27
CA ARG A 176 -15.37 -7.15 -6.51
C ARG A 176 -15.42 -7.74 -5.11
N LEU A 177 -14.64 -7.18 -4.18
CA LEU A 177 -15.14 -7.14 -2.82
C LEU A 177 -16.34 -6.19 -2.85
N ALA A 178 -17.55 -6.73 -2.89
CA ALA A 178 -18.71 -5.93 -2.52
C ALA A 178 -18.45 -5.42 -1.10
N PRO A 179 -18.25 -4.11 -0.87
CA PRO A 179 -18.07 -3.62 0.49
C PRO A 179 -19.32 -4.01 1.26
N GLN A 180 -19.17 -4.85 2.29
CA GLN A 180 -20.32 -5.44 2.97
C GLN A 180 -21.26 -4.43 3.64
N ARG A 181 -20.94 -3.13 3.72
CA ARG A 181 -21.85 -2.04 4.17
C ARG A 181 -21.26 -0.65 3.89
N VAL A 182 -21.09 -0.23 2.64
CA VAL A 182 -21.04 1.21 2.35
C VAL A 182 -22.14 1.55 1.35
N HIS A 183 -23.33 1.78 1.89
CA HIS A 183 -24.40 2.43 1.16
C HIS A 183 -24.27 3.93 1.40
N ILE A 184 -23.80 4.67 0.40
CA ILE A 184 -23.98 6.13 0.40
C ILE A 184 -25.45 6.36 0.02
N GLY A 185 -26.27 6.56 1.05
CA GLY A 185 -27.71 6.71 0.92
C GLY A 185 -28.44 5.83 1.91
N LEU A 186 -29.36 6.43 2.65
CA LEU A 186 -30.43 5.67 3.29
C LEU A 186 -31.21 4.99 2.16
N ALA A 187 -31.20 3.66 2.09
CA ALA A 187 -31.93 2.89 1.07
C ALA A 187 -33.41 3.28 0.96
N ALA A 188 -33.96 3.84 2.04
CA ALA A 188 -35.12 4.71 2.02
C ALA A 188 -34.88 5.83 3.05
N PRO A 189 -35.11 7.13 2.74
CA PRO A 189 -35.04 8.17 3.74
C PRO A 189 -35.95 7.78 4.91
N LEU A 190 -35.36 7.64 6.10
CA LEU A 190 -36.12 7.35 7.32
C LEU A 190 -37.20 8.43 7.44
N ALA A 191 -38.46 8.00 7.51
CA ALA A 191 -39.57 8.93 7.69
C ALA A 191 -39.35 9.68 9.01
N LEU A 192 -39.00 10.97 8.92
CA LEU A 192 -38.77 11.79 10.10
C LEU A 192 -40.08 11.84 10.92
N PRO A 193 -40.02 11.57 12.24
CA PRO A 193 -41.14 11.79 13.15
C PRO A 193 -41.74 13.19 12.95
N PRO A 194 -43.07 13.36 13.07
CA PRO A 194 -43.73 14.65 12.88
C PRO A 194 -43.09 15.80 13.70
N SER A 195 -42.66 15.51 14.93
CA SER A 195 -41.98 16.45 15.81
C SER A 195 -40.68 17.01 15.23
N LEU A 196 -39.86 16.18 14.56
CA LEU A 196 -38.62 16.64 13.93
C LEU A 196 -38.89 17.49 12.68
N ARG A 197 -39.95 17.17 11.93
CA ARG A 197 -40.38 17.97 10.77
C ARG A 197 -40.92 19.34 11.20
N GLU A 198 -41.69 19.39 12.28
CA GLU A 198 -42.20 20.64 12.85
C GLU A 198 -41.09 21.51 13.41
N ALA A 199 -40.15 20.92 14.15
CA ALA A 199 -39.00 21.63 14.69
C ALA A 199 -38.08 22.20 13.58
N ALA A 200 -37.88 21.44 12.49
CA ALA A 200 -37.13 21.91 11.32
C ALA A 200 -37.84 23.09 10.62
N ARG A 201 -39.16 23.00 10.44
CA ARG A 201 -39.98 24.09 9.86
C ARG A 201 -39.94 25.35 10.72
N SER A 202 -40.01 25.21 12.04
CA SER A 202 -39.95 26.35 12.97
C SER A 202 -38.60 27.08 12.88
N ARG A 203 -37.49 26.32 12.86
CA ARG A 203 -36.13 26.87 12.70
C ARG A 203 -35.92 27.53 11.33
N ALA A 204 -36.42 26.93 10.25
CA ALA A 204 -36.35 27.53 8.93
C ALA A 204 -37.07 28.89 8.88
N ARG A 205 -38.28 28.99 9.45
CA ARG A 205 -39.02 30.27 9.53
C ARG A 205 -38.26 31.31 10.35
N ALA A 206 -37.69 30.92 11.49
CA ALA A 206 -36.91 31.83 12.34
C ALA A 206 -35.67 32.38 11.62
N LEU A 207 -35.00 31.54 10.83
CA LEU A 207 -33.87 31.95 9.99
C LEU A 207 -34.30 32.87 8.84
N SER A 208 -35.43 32.59 8.19
CA SER A 208 -35.95 33.46 7.12
C SER A 208 -36.46 34.81 7.64
N SER A 209 -36.94 34.88 8.88
CA SER A 209 -37.36 36.13 9.52
C SER A 209 -36.20 36.95 10.11
N ALA A 210 -35.07 36.31 10.40
CA ALA A 210 -33.87 36.98 10.93
C ALA A 210 -32.94 37.52 9.82
N ALA A 211 -33.21 37.17 8.56
CA ALA A 211 -32.43 37.58 7.39
C ALA A 211 -33.09 38.72 6.57
N GLY A 212 -34.16 39.34 7.08
CA GLY A 212 -34.78 40.55 6.54
C GLY A 212 -34.71 41.69 7.54
#